data_AF-A0A2E3XEQ9-F1
#
_entry.id   AF-A0A2E3XEQ9-F1
#
_cell.length_a   1.000
_cell.length_b   1.000
_cell.length_c   1.000
_cell.angle_alpha   90.00
_cell.angle_beta   90.00
_cell.angle_gamma   90.00
#
_symmetry.space_group_name_H-M   'P 1'
#
loop_
_entity.id
_entity.type
_entity.pdbx_description
1 polymer ?
#
loop_
_entity_poly.entity_id
_entity_poly.type
_entity_poly.pdbx_seq_one_letter_code
_entity_poly.pdbx_strand_id
1 'polypeptide(L)'
;MNVSADEPVIEPEDRERVNRLAREIIAPGLHKAVKEAQSEAPTNEVLSAMVNAYGAVLLEMIDRKAASALLHSYADHIGRFGAGDAE
;
A
#
# COMPACT_ATOMS: atom_id res chain seq x y z
N MET A 1 -19.33 31.40 -13.62
CA MET A 1 -18.60 30.23 -14.14
C MET A 1 -17.48 29.96 -13.15
N ASN A 2 -17.64 28.99 -12.25
CA ASN A 2 -16.54 28.54 -11.38
C ASN A 2 -15.87 27.38 -12.08
N VAL A 3 -14.69 27.63 -12.64
CA VAL A 3 -13.81 26.58 -13.15
C VAL A 3 -13.10 26.03 -11.91
N SER A 4 -13.47 24.80 -11.49
CA SER A 4 -12.77 24.09 -10.42
C SER A 4 -11.30 23.95 -10.82
N ALA A 5 -10.42 24.61 -10.07
CA ALA A 5 -8.99 24.58 -10.32
C ALA A 5 -8.39 23.28 -9.76
N ASP A 6 -7.69 22.58 -10.65
CA ASP A 6 -6.62 21.61 -10.39
C ASP A 6 -6.91 20.47 -9.42
N GLU A 7 -7.87 19.61 -9.78
CA GLU A 7 -7.74 18.21 -9.34
C GLU A 7 -6.48 17.63 -10.00
N PRO A 8 -5.55 17.02 -9.23
CA PRO A 8 -4.35 16.43 -9.81
C PRO A 8 -4.77 15.40 -10.85
N VAL A 9 -4.31 15.58 -12.09
CA VAL A 9 -4.50 14.60 -13.15
C VAL A 9 -3.67 13.38 -12.77
N ILE A 10 -4.31 12.41 -12.13
CA ILE A 10 -3.71 11.10 -11.90
C ILE A 10 -3.68 10.41 -13.26
N GLU A 11 -2.49 10.22 -13.81
CA GLU A 11 -2.33 9.48 -15.06
C GLU A 11 -2.92 8.06 -14.90
N PRO A 12 -3.54 7.51 -15.96
CA PRO A 12 -4.00 6.14 -15.93
C PRO A 12 -2.89 5.17 -15.53
N GLU A 13 -3.19 4.24 -14.64
CA GLU A 13 -2.22 3.27 -14.15
C GLU A 13 -1.75 2.35 -15.29
N ASP A 14 -0.43 2.29 -15.48
CA ASP A 14 0.22 1.26 -16.29
C ASP A 14 0.42 0.00 -15.43
N ARG A 15 -0.51 -0.94 -15.57
CA ARG A 15 -0.57 -2.16 -14.75
C ARG A 15 0.67 -3.03 -14.89
N GLU A 16 1.29 -3.10 -16.06
CA GLU A 16 2.51 -3.90 -16.27
C GLU A 16 3.68 -3.29 -15.50
N ARG A 17 3.84 -1.97 -15.59
CA ARG A 17 4.85 -1.24 -14.85
C ARG A 17 4.62 -1.33 -13.34
N VAL A 18 3.40 -1.18 -12.85
CA VAL A 18 3.08 -1.35 -11.42
C VAL A 18 3.46 -2.75 -10.94
N ASN A 19 3.06 -3.80 -11.67
CA ASN A 19 3.39 -5.18 -11.31
C ASN A 19 4.90 -5.44 -11.29
N ARG A 20 5.64 -4.91 -12.27
CA ARG A 20 7.10 -5.02 -12.31
C ARG A 20 7.74 -4.31 -11.12
N LEU A 21 7.35 -3.07 -10.84
CA LEU A 21 7.87 -2.30 -9.70
C LEU A 21 7.60 -3.02 -8.37
N ALA A 22 6.38 -3.54 -8.19
CA ALA A 22 6.00 -4.29 -7.00
C ALA A 22 6.88 -5.55 -6.82
N ARG A 23 7.04 -6.35 -7.88
CA ARG A 23 7.75 -7.63 -7.81
C ARG A 23 9.27 -7.49 -7.72
N GLU A 24 9.85 -6.58 -8.49
CA GLU A 24 11.30 -6.52 -8.70
C GLU A 24 12.00 -5.51 -7.81
N ILE A 25 11.29 -4.48 -7.32
CA ILE A 25 11.87 -3.40 -6.53
C ILE A 25 11.32 -3.40 -5.11
N ILE A 26 10.00 -3.31 -4.96
CA ILE A 26 9.38 -3.07 -3.64
C ILE A 26 9.37 -4.33 -2.77
N ALA A 27 8.83 -5.46 -3.28
CA ALA A 27 8.68 -6.68 -2.50
C ALA A 27 10.00 -7.27 -1.97
N PRO A 28 11.12 -7.28 -2.72
CA PRO A 28 12.40 -7.75 -2.19
C PRO A 28 12.90 -6.92 -1.00
N GLY A 29 12.76 -5.60 -1.07
CA GLY A 29 13.13 -4.68 0.01
C GLY A 29 12.29 -4.92 1.27
N LEU A 30 10.97 -5.02 1.10
CA LEU A 30 10.04 -5.32 2.20
C LEU A 30 10.31 -6.68 2.84
N HIS A 31 10.52 -7.73 2.04
CA HIS A 31 10.85 -9.06 2.57
C HIS A 31 12.11 -9.07 3.40
N LYS A 32 13.16 -8.36 2.95
CA LYS A 32 14.40 -8.23 3.71
C LYS A 32 14.14 -7.53 5.05
N ALA A 33 13.47 -6.38 5.05
CA ALA A 33 13.17 -5.63 6.26
C ALA A 33 12.31 -6.42 7.26
N VAL A 34 11.28 -7.12 6.78
CA VAL A 34 10.42 -7.98 7.64
C VAL A 34 11.22 -9.11 8.25
N LYS A 35 12.10 -9.76 7.47
CA LYS A 35 12.94 -10.85 7.98
C LYS A 35 13.92 -10.39 9.06
N GLU A 36 14.49 -9.19 8.90
CA GLU A 36 15.35 -8.57 9.91
C GLU A 36 14.55 -8.28 11.19
N ALA A 37 13.37 -7.64 11.07
CA ALA A 37 12.51 -7.33 12.21
C ALA A 37 12.03 -8.58 12.97
N GLN A 38 11.75 -9.69 12.27
CA GLN A 38 11.36 -10.97 12.89
C GLN A 38 12.46 -11.59 13.76
N SER A 39 13.72 -11.19 13.59
CA SER A 39 14.80 -11.63 14.47
C SER A 39 14.87 -10.84 15.79
N GLU A 40 14.16 -9.71 15.88
CA GLU A 40 14.20 -8.79 17.02
C GLU A 40 12.89 -8.74 17.82
N ALA A 41 11.75 -9.00 17.18
CA ALA A 41 10.43 -8.83 17.78
C ALA A 41 9.46 -9.95 17.39
N PRO A 42 8.44 -10.25 18.22
CA PRO A 42 7.42 -11.23 17.88
C PRO A 42 6.54 -10.77 16.71
N THR A 43 5.92 -11.73 16.02
CA THR A 43 5.16 -11.50 14.78
C THR A 43 4.13 -10.38 14.87
N ASN A 44 3.37 -10.27 15.96
CA ASN A 44 2.36 -9.22 16.14
C ASN A 44 2.95 -7.81 16.18
N GLU A 45 4.13 -7.65 16.77
CA GLU A 45 4.85 -6.37 16.81
C GLU A 45 5.44 -6.04 15.45
N VAL A 46 6.01 -7.04 14.74
CA VAL A 46 6.50 -6.86 13.37
C VAL A 46 5.38 -6.46 12.42
N LEU A 47 4.19 -7.07 12.54
CA LEU A 47 3.01 -6.69 11.76
C LEU A 47 2.59 -5.24 12.03
N SER A 48 2.59 -4.83 13.31
CA SER A 48 2.26 -3.45 13.70
C SER A 48 3.29 -2.47 13.16
N ALA A 49 4.59 -2.79 13.25
CA ALA A 49 5.68 -2.00 12.71
C ALA A 49 5.60 -1.87 11.18
N MET A 50 5.26 -2.95 10.47
CA MET A 50 5.09 -2.96 9.02
C MET A 50 3.96 -2.01 8.59
N VAL A 51 2.80 -2.04 9.25
CA VAL A 51 1.68 -1.14 8.95
C VAL A 51 2.04 0.31 9.23
N ASN A 52 2.75 0.59 10.32
CA ASN A 52 3.22 1.94 10.65
C ASN A 52 4.20 2.48 9.60
N ALA A 53 5.18 1.67 9.21
CA ALA A 53 6.18 2.04 8.21
C ALA A 53 5.52 2.27 6.83
N TYR A 54 4.60 1.40 6.43
CA TYR A 54 3.85 1.56 5.19
C TYR A 54 3.04 2.86 5.17
N GLY A 55 2.32 3.16 6.25
CA GLY A 55 1.58 4.41 6.40
C GLY A 55 2.48 5.64 6.32
N ALA A 56 3.65 5.61 6.97
CA ALA A 56 4.63 6.70 6.92
C ALA A 56 5.13 6.94 5.49
N VAL A 57 5.52 5.90 4.76
CA VAL A 57 5.99 6.00 3.37
C VAL A 57 4.91 6.57 2.44
N LEU A 58 3.65 6.17 2.62
CA LEU A 58 2.55 6.77 1.85
C LEU A 58 2.42 8.28 2.10
N LEU A 59 2.55 8.70 3.36
CA LEU A 59 2.44 10.11 3.73
C LEU A 59 3.62 10.97 3.24
N GLU A 60 4.75 10.36 2.84
CA GLU A 60 5.85 11.06 2.18
C GLU A 60 5.54 11.38 0.70
N MET A 61 4.63 10.63 0.07
CA MET A 61 4.31 10.75 -1.36
C MET A 61 3.00 11.50 -1.62
N ILE A 62 2.02 11.34 -0.74
CA ILE A 62 0.66 11.86 -0.89
C ILE A 62 0.12 12.39 0.43
N ASP A 63 -0.91 13.24 0.37
CA ASP A 63 -1.53 13.76 1.59
C ASP A 63 -2.28 12.67 2.39
N ARG A 64 -2.59 12.99 3.65
CA ARG A 64 -3.27 12.07 4.57
C ARG A 64 -4.62 11.59 4.07
N LYS A 65 -5.39 12.45 3.39
CA LYS A 65 -6.73 12.10 2.89
C LYS A 65 -6.61 11.10 1.75
N ALA A 66 -5.70 11.34 0.81
CA ALA A 66 -5.41 10.43 -0.29
C ALA A 66 -4.85 9.09 0.21
N ALA A 67 -3.91 9.10 1.15
CA ALA A 67 -3.36 7.88 1.74
C ALA A 67 -4.43 7.04 2.43
N SER A 68 -5.32 7.68 3.21
CA SER A 68 -6.42 6.99 3.87
C SER A 68 -7.41 6.39 2.86
N ALA A 69 -7.77 7.13 1.81
CA ALA A 69 -8.66 6.63 0.77
C ALA A 69 -8.08 5.41 0.03
N LEU A 70 -6.78 5.45 -0.30
CA LEU A 70 -6.07 4.33 -0.92
C LEU A 70 -6.10 3.08 -0.03
N LEU A 71 -5.81 3.24 1.26
CA LEU A 71 -5.82 2.13 2.23
C LEU A 71 -7.22 1.50 2.39
N HIS A 72 -8.28 2.31 2.44
CA HIS A 72 -9.66 1.80 2.49
C HIS A 72 -10.01 1.03 1.22
N SER A 73 -9.68 1.57 0.04
CA SER A 73 -9.93 0.88 -1.22
C SER A 73 -9.18 -0.45 -1.31
N TYR A 74 -7.97 -0.53 -0.74
CA TYR A 74 -7.20 -1.78 -0.71
C TYR A 74 -7.76 -2.78 0.30
N ALA A 75 -8.22 -2.32 1.46
CA ALA A 75 -8.92 -3.16 2.44
C ALA A 75 -10.18 -3.80 1.83
N ASP A 76 -10.97 -3.03 1.08
CA ASP A 76 -12.13 -3.52 0.34
C ASP A 76 -11.74 -4.57 -0.72
N HIS A 77 -10.61 -4.35 -1.41
CA HIS A 77 -10.11 -5.30 -2.41
C HIS A 77 -9.70 -6.63 -1.78
N ILE A 78 -8.97 -6.61 -0.66
CA ILE A 78 -8.57 -7.82 0.07
C ILE A 78 -9.82 -8.56 0.60
N GLY A 79 -10.78 -7.84 1.18
CA GLY A 79 -12.00 -8.43 1.75
C GLY A 79 -12.83 -9.19 0.71
N ARG A 80 -12.79 -8.76 -0.57
CA ARG A 80 -13.45 -9.46 -1.68
C ARG A 80 -12.70 -10.71 -2.13
N PHE A 81 -11.36 -10.71 -2.07
CA PHE A 81 -10.55 -11.89 -2.36
C PHE A 81 -10.77 -13.02 -1.34
N GLY A 82 -11.08 -12.69 -0.09
CA GLY A 82 -11.38 -13.66 0.97
C GLY A 82 -12.78 -14.28 0.93
N ALA A 83 -13.69 -13.79 0.08
CA ALA A 83 -15.09 -14.23 0.01
C ALA A 83 -15.40 -15.13 -1.20
N GLY A 84 -14.41 -15.44 -2.04
CA GLY A 84 -14.58 -16.19 -3.30
C GLY A 84 -14.22 -17.69 -3.26
N ASP A 85 -13.62 -18.18 -2.18
CA ASP A 85 -13.13 -19.57 -2.07
C ASP A 85 -13.91 -20.38 -1.00
N ALA A 86 -15.20 -20.10 -0.86
CA ALA A 86 -16.11 -20.86 0.02
C ALA A 86 -17.43 -21.16 -0.69
N GLU A 87 -17.35 -21.83 -1.84
CA GLU A 87 -18.44 -22.66 -2.39
C GLU A 87 -17.90 -24.01 -2.85
#